data_AF-A0A537U788-F1
#
_entry.id   AF-A0A537U788-F1
#
_cell.length_a   1.000
_cell.length_b   1.000
_cell.length_c   1.000
_cell.angle_alpha   90.00
_cell.angle_beta   90.00
_cell.angle_gamma   90.00
#
_symmetry.space_group_name_H-M   'P 1'
#
loop_
_entity.id
_entity.type
_entity.pdbx_description
1 polymer ?
#
loop_
_entity_poly.entity_id
_entity_poly.type
_entity_poly.pdbx_seq_one_letter_code
_entity_poly.pdbx_strand_id
1 'polypeptide(L)' 'MINFAYARATDVADAVRRIAADPQAKFIAGGTNLIDLMKEDVERPTRLIDIT' A
#
# COMPACT_ATOMS: atom_id res chain seq x y z
N MET A 1 -8.92 3.82 -11.84
CA MET A 1 -7.84 3.98 -10.83
C MET A 1 -8.28 5.01 -9.81
N ILE A 2 -8.03 4.69 -8.54
CA ILE A 2 -8.39 5.53 -7.39
C ILE A 2 -7.18 6.36 -6.94
N ASN A 3 -7.44 7.44 -6.20
CA ASN A 3 -6.38 8.21 -5.56
C ASN A 3 -5.87 7.49 -4.30
N PHE A 4 -4.55 7.42 -4.14
CA PHE A 4 -3.89 6.87 -2.96
C PHE A 4 -2.59 7.63 -2.67
N ALA A 5 -2.19 7.69 -1.40
CA ALA A 5 -0.87 8.15 -1.00
C ALA A 5 0.16 7.04 -1.23
N TYR A 6 1.40 7.42 -1.55
CA TYR A 6 2.51 6.47 -1.69
C TYR A 6 3.63 6.83 -0.73
N ALA A 7 4.20 5.83 -0.06
CA ALA A 7 5.41 6.00 0.73
C ALA A 7 6.27 4.74 0.66
N ARG A 8 7.60 4.91 0.59
CA ARG A 8 8.55 3.80 0.74
C ARG A 8 8.96 3.69 2.20
N ALA A 9 8.92 2.49 2.76
CA ALA A 9 9.42 2.22 4.10
C ALA A 9 10.96 2.24 4.11
N THR A 10 11.55 2.77 5.18
CA THR A 10 13.01 2.80 5.34
C THR A 10 13.57 1.52 5.95
N ASP A 11 12.75 0.81 6.71
CA ASP A 11 13.02 -0.48 7.33
C ASP A 11 11.69 -1.17 7.71
N VAL A 12 11.78 -2.37 8.28
CA VAL A 12 10.61 -3.16 8.71
C VAL A 12 9.81 -2.45 9.81
N ALA A 13 10.48 -1.81 10.77
CA ALA A 13 9.80 -1.14 11.86
C ALA A 13 9.00 0.08 11.35
N ASP A 14 9.54 0.80 10.38
CA ASP A 14 8.85 1.90 9.70
C ASP A 14 7.61 1.41 8.95
N ALA A 15 7.73 0.30 8.19
CA ALA A 15 6.59 -0.31 7.51
C ALA A 15 5.46 -0.69 8.48
N VAL A 16 5.81 -1.34 9.60
CA VAL A 16 4.86 -1.76 10.64
C VAL A 16 4.18 -0.56 11.31
N ARG A 17 4.93 0.51 11.62
CA ARG A 17 4.33 1.73 12.19
C ARG A 17 3.36 2.39 11.22
N ARG A 18 3.72 2.46 9.93
CA ARG A 18 2.89 3.11 8.91
C ARG A 18 1.59 2.35 8.65
N ILE A 19 1.63 1.03 8.58
CA ILE A 19 0.42 0.22 8.38
C ILE A 19 -0.49 0.29 9.62
N ALA A 20 0.09 0.36 10.83
CA ALA A 20 -0.68 0.48 12.06
C ALA A 20 -1.38 1.86 12.20
N ALA A 21 -0.84 2.90 11.57
CA ALA A 21 -1.38 4.25 11.61
C ALA A 21 -2.55 4.49 10.63
N ASP A 22 -2.74 3.62 9.64
CA ASP A 22 -3.78 3.74 8.61
C ASP A 22 -4.41 2.37 8.30
N PRO A 23 -5.60 2.07 8.84
CA PRO A 23 -6.28 0.80 8.62
C PRO A 23 -6.62 0.49 7.15
N GLN A 24 -6.62 1.51 6.28
CA GLN A 24 -6.88 1.36 4.84
C GLN A 24 -5.59 1.34 4.02
N ALA A 25 -4.41 1.44 4.65
CA ALA A 25 -3.16 1.25 3.97
C ALA A 25 -2.95 -0.23 3.60
N LYS A 26 -2.17 -0.47 2.53
CA LYS A 26 -1.72 -1.80 2.12
C LYS A 26 -0.22 -1.76 1.83
N PHE A 27 0.45 -2.88 2.07
CA PHE A 27 1.82 -3.07 1.58
C PHE A 27 1.82 -3.31 0.07
N ILE A 28 2.86 -2.83 -0.60
CA ILE A 28 3.12 -3.12 -2.00
C ILE A 28 4.58 -3.58 -2.15
N ALA A 29 4.78 -4.60 -2.97
CA ALA A 29 6.11 -5.04 -3.40
C ALA A 29 6.15 -5.07 -4.93
N GLY A 30 6.24 -6.25 -5.56
CA GLY A 30 6.16 -6.37 -7.03
C GLY A 30 4.82 -5.96 -7.64
N GLY A 31 3.76 -5.88 -6.83
CA GLY A 31 2.48 -5.25 -7.21
C GLY A 31 1.61 -5.98 -8.22
N THR A 32 2.04 -7.11 -8.76
CA THR A 32 1.33 -7.86 -9.82
C THR A 32 -0.11 -8.26 -9.46
N ASN A 33 -0.41 -8.52 -8.18
CA ASN A 33 -1.78 -8.81 -7.74
C ASN A 33 -2.54 -7.54 -7.32
N LEU A 34 -1.98 -6.76 -6.39
CA LEU A 34 -2.69 -5.63 -5.77
C LEU A 34 -3.02 -4.52 -6.79
N ILE A 35 -2.12 -4.23 -7.72
CA ILE A 35 -2.35 -3.18 -8.73
C ILE A 35 -3.48 -3.60 -9.68
N ASP A 36 -3.58 -4.87 -10.04
CA ASP A 36 -4.65 -5.36 -10.91
C ASP A 36 -6.01 -5.28 -10.19
N LEU A 37 -6.07 -5.64 -8.91
CA LEU A 37 -7.28 -5.46 -8.10
C LEU A 37 -7.69 -3.98 -7.93
N MET A 38 -6.73 -3.05 -7.87
CA MET A 38 -7.01 -1.61 -7.80
C MET A 38 -7.51 -1.04 -9.14
N LYS A 39 -7.09 -1.60 -10.28
CA LYS A 39 -7.59 -1.20 -11.60
C LYS A 39 -9.06 -1.56 -11.76
N GLU A 40 -9.42 -2.76 -11.30
CA GLU A 40 -10.81 -3.27 -11.29
C GLU A 40 -11.65 -2.72 -10.12
N ASP A 41 -11.12 -1.77 -9.35
CA ASP A 41 -11.81 -1.07 -8.27
C ASP A 41 -12.28 -2.00 -7.11
N VAL A 42 -11.64 -3.18 -7.01
CA VAL A 42 -11.87 -4.22 -5.98
C VAL A 42 -11.13 -3.86 -4.70
N GLU A 43 -9.85 -3.55 -4.79
CA GLU A 43 -9.04 -3.08 -3.66
C GLU A 43 -8.94 -1.56 -3.69
N ARG A 44 -9.24 -0.93 -2.54
CA ARG A 44 -9.31 0.54 -2.43
C ARG A 44 -8.45 1.13 -1.32
N PRO A 45 -7.12 0.94 -1.33
CA PRO A 45 -6.27 1.50 -0.29
C PRO A 45 -6.18 3.02 -0.36
N THR A 46 -6.17 3.67 0.80
CA THR A 46 -5.85 5.10 0.94
C THR A 46 -4.35 5.37 0.79
N ARG A 47 -3.53 4.35 1.08
CA ARG A 47 -2.06 4.44 1.02
C ARG A 47 -1.43 3.12 0.63
N LEU A 48 -0.41 3.19 -0.23
CA LEU A 48 0.52 2.10 -0.51
C LEU A 48 1.84 2.33 0.21
N ILE A 49 2.30 1.32 0.94
CA ILE A 49 3.59 1.29 1.64
C ILE A 49 4.50 0.32 0.89
N ASP A 50 5.46 0.86 0.14
CA ASP A 50 6.45 0.08 -0.60
C ASP A 50 7.51 -0.48 0.35
N ILE A 51 7.68 -1.80 0.30
CA ILE A 51 8.60 -2.58 1.15
C ILE A 51 9.78 -3.18 0.37
N THR A 52 10.03 -2.70 -0.87
CA THR A 52 11.18 -3.10 -1.71
C THR A 52 12.42 -2.27 -1.47
#